data_AF-A0A074RLC9-F1
#
_entry.id   AF-A0A074RLC9-F1
#
_cell.length_a   1.000
_cell.length_b   1.000
_cell.length_c   1.000
_cell.angle_alpha   90.00
_cell.angle_beta   90.00
_cell.angle_gamma   90.00
#
_symmetry.space_group_name_H-M   'P 1'
#
loop_
_entity.id
_entity.type
_entity.pdbx_description
1 polymer ?
#
loop_
_entity_poly.entity_id
_entity_poly.type
_entity_poly.pdbx_seq_one_letter_code
_entity_poly.pdbx_strand_id
1 'polypeptide(L)'
;MAAIVFSQEDSDQFIQAAINELDQDDGKLANNVSKVADWAVQVDEGFANVTYGLQNMYDKHGEDFPDLGTYNKEWKGYKEQWTAHLLLSRNIASKHAADLHRFNQVFLSMIQDIQTDQDREDVIAELGEFAKEDHTESADMAQRFKALKADIGGFLVRFEQWIQDTGTKLKQEAYDLSQAINKLEEKIKELDEEIVMATLALLASAAAAGTMIGVIELIVAGTTLAALLISRIEKTLDLSQKQKDLADVNRKQQALAQIKTQFDGLKPDIALICSKLALFGDIWASIQGQTLHFQQTLRRGMEALTDSRFKKEIELARKLCTPLRNGLEIYATQLGSRS
;
A
#
# COMPACT_ATOMS: atom_id res chain seq x y z
N MET A 1 -26.25 32.63 -24.44
CA MET A 1 -26.63 31.43 -23.65
C MET A 1 -27.54 31.91 -22.55
N ALA A 2 -28.82 31.53 -22.59
CA ALA A 2 -29.76 31.85 -21.52
C ALA A 2 -29.44 30.93 -20.33
N ALA A 3 -29.16 31.51 -19.17
CA ALA A 3 -29.12 30.76 -17.93
C ALA A 3 -30.52 30.16 -17.70
N ILE A 4 -30.60 28.85 -17.47
CA ILE A 4 -31.82 28.21 -16.98
C ILE A 4 -32.00 28.75 -15.56
N VAL A 5 -32.82 29.79 -15.42
CA VAL A 5 -33.27 30.30 -14.13
C VAL A 5 -34.40 29.37 -13.71
N PHE A 6 -34.12 28.45 -12.77
CA PHE A 6 -35.17 27.70 -12.10
C PHE A 6 -36.13 28.69 -11.44
N SER A 7 -37.43 28.52 -11.68
CA SER A 7 -38.43 29.36 -11.02
C SER A 7 -38.43 29.06 -9.51
N GLN A 8 -38.87 30.02 -8.71
CA GLN A 8 -38.96 29.86 -7.26
C GLN A 8 -39.88 28.69 -6.88
N GLU A 9 -40.89 28.42 -7.71
CA GLU A 9 -41.86 27.33 -7.56
C GLU A 9 -41.25 25.95 -7.83
N ASP A 10 -40.36 25.85 -8.84
CA ASP A 10 -39.63 24.60 -9.14
C ASP A 10 -38.63 24.24 -8.03
N SER A 11 -37.98 25.25 -7.44
CA SER A 11 -37.06 25.05 -6.32
C SER A 11 -37.79 24.61 -5.06
N ASP A 12 -38.96 25.17 -4.78
CA ASP A 12 -39.78 24.81 -3.62
C ASP A 12 -40.35 23.39 -3.73
N GLN A 13 -40.75 22.97 -4.93
CA GLN A 13 -41.16 21.59 -5.20
C GLN A 13 -40.01 20.60 -5.02
N PHE A 14 -38.79 20.95 -5.47
CA PHE A 14 -37.62 20.11 -5.29
C PHE A 14 -37.25 19.92 -3.81
N ILE A 15 -37.25 20.99 -3.02
CA ILE A 15 -36.97 20.92 -1.57
C ILE A 15 -38.03 20.06 -0.88
N GLN A 16 -39.31 20.24 -1.21
CA GLN A 16 -40.39 19.44 -0.63
C GLN A 16 -40.30 17.96 -1.03
N ALA A 17 -39.92 17.65 -2.27
CA ALA A 17 -39.70 16.28 -2.74
C ALA A 17 -38.53 15.61 -2.01
N ALA A 18 -37.41 16.33 -1.83
CA ALA A 18 -36.26 15.84 -1.08
C ALA A 18 -36.59 15.58 0.41
N ILE A 19 -37.38 16.47 1.04
CA ILE A 19 -37.90 16.29 2.41
C ILE A 19 -38.76 15.02 2.50
N ASN A 20 -39.65 14.80 1.54
CA ASN A 20 -40.54 13.64 1.51
C ASN A 20 -39.79 12.32 1.26
N GLU A 21 -38.71 12.36 0.46
CA GLU A 21 -37.89 11.18 0.17
C GLU A 21 -36.98 10.81 1.36
N LEU A 22 -36.49 11.81 2.11
CA LEU A 22 -35.75 11.58 3.36
C LEU A 22 -36.65 11.01 4.48
N ASP A 23 -37.95 11.34 4.49
CA ASP A 23 -38.93 10.73 5.39
C ASP A 23 -39.22 9.25 5.07
N GLN A 24 -38.84 8.80 3.87
CA GLN A 24 -38.97 7.41 3.40
C GLN A 24 -37.64 6.63 3.44
N ASP A 25 -36.55 7.21 3.97
CA ASP A 25 -35.27 6.51 4.08
C ASP A 25 -35.21 5.67 5.36
N ASP A 26 -35.75 4.45 5.27
CA ASP A 26 -35.96 3.43 6.32
C ASP A 26 -34.67 2.88 6.98
N GLY A 27 -33.70 3.72 7.35
CA GLY A 27 -32.47 3.31 8.04
C GLY A 27 -31.31 2.89 7.14
N LYS A 28 -31.31 3.26 5.85
CA LYS A 28 -30.17 3.00 4.94
C LYS A 28 -28.87 3.60 5.47
N LEU A 29 -28.89 4.78 6.08
CA LEU A 29 -27.68 5.39 6.61
C LEU A 29 -27.09 4.61 7.80
N ALA A 30 -27.92 4.12 8.72
CA ALA A 30 -27.46 3.25 9.82
C ALA A 30 -26.89 1.92 9.30
N ASN A 31 -27.52 1.32 8.29
CA ASN A 31 -26.99 0.15 7.58
C ASN A 31 -25.67 0.46 6.84
N ASN A 32 -25.52 1.65 6.27
CA ASN A 32 -24.29 2.08 5.63
C ASN A 32 -23.16 2.29 6.64
N VAL A 33 -23.46 2.81 7.83
CA VAL A 33 -22.50 3.01 8.92
C VAL A 33 -22.02 1.68 9.51
N SER A 34 -22.92 0.72 9.71
CA SER A 34 -22.54 -0.64 10.14
C SER A 34 -21.54 -1.29 9.18
N LYS A 35 -21.71 -1.07 7.86
CA LYS A 35 -20.75 -1.56 6.85
C LYS A 35 -19.37 -0.92 7.00
N VAL A 36 -19.27 0.32 7.47
CA VAL A 36 -17.97 0.98 7.66
C VAL A 36 -17.18 0.33 8.79
N ALA A 37 -17.85 -0.05 9.89
CA ALA A 37 -17.21 -0.83 10.94
C ALA A 37 -16.73 -2.19 10.40
N ASP A 38 -17.54 -2.90 9.62
CA ASP A 38 -17.12 -4.16 9.00
C ASP A 38 -15.93 -3.97 8.05
N TRP A 39 -15.90 -2.86 7.29
CA TRP A 39 -14.76 -2.54 6.44
C TRP A 39 -13.49 -2.26 7.24
N ALA A 40 -13.58 -1.60 8.39
CA ALA A 40 -12.43 -1.40 9.25
C ALA A 40 -11.83 -2.73 9.72
N VAL A 41 -12.68 -3.70 10.11
CA VAL A 41 -12.21 -5.08 10.45
C VAL A 41 -11.51 -5.73 9.27
N GLN A 42 -12.14 -5.69 8.09
CA GLN A 42 -11.57 -6.30 6.88
C GLN A 42 -10.22 -5.68 6.52
N VAL A 43 -10.05 -4.37 6.72
CA VAL A 43 -8.76 -3.69 6.51
C VAL A 43 -7.74 -4.13 7.56
N ASP A 44 -8.11 -4.22 8.84
CA ASP A 44 -7.23 -4.71 9.91
C ASP A 44 -6.77 -6.16 9.67
N GLU A 45 -7.70 -7.05 9.30
CA GLU A 45 -7.45 -8.43 8.93
C GLU A 45 -6.53 -8.51 7.70
N GLY A 46 -6.82 -7.72 6.66
CA GLY A 46 -5.97 -7.62 5.48
C GLY A 46 -4.55 -7.18 5.84
N PHE A 47 -4.39 -6.12 6.64
CA PHE A 47 -3.08 -5.68 7.10
C PHE A 47 -2.37 -6.75 7.93
N ALA A 48 -3.08 -7.47 8.79
CA ALA A 48 -2.52 -8.56 9.59
C ALA A 48 -2.03 -9.72 8.70
N ASN A 49 -2.85 -10.16 7.73
CA ASN A 49 -2.52 -11.22 6.78
C ASN A 49 -1.27 -10.86 5.96
N VAL A 50 -1.23 -9.64 5.40
CA VAL A 50 -0.09 -9.19 4.60
C VAL A 50 1.16 -9.02 5.47
N THR A 51 1.03 -8.48 6.69
CA THR A 51 2.16 -8.34 7.63
C THR A 51 2.74 -9.72 7.97
N TYR A 52 1.88 -10.69 8.27
CA TYR A 52 2.30 -12.06 8.54
C TYR A 52 2.96 -12.70 7.32
N GLY A 53 2.38 -12.54 6.13
CA GLY A 53 2.93 -13.06 4.89
C GLY A 53 4.32 -12.49 4.56
N LEU A 54 4.49 -11.17 4.67
CA LEU A 54 5.78 -10.49 4.50
C LEU A 54 6.80 -10.92 5.55
N GLN A 55 6.40 -11.04 6.81
CA GLN A 55 7.27 -11.53 7.88
C GLN A 55 7.72 -12.96 7.61
N ASN A 56 6.80 -13.87 7.25
CA ASN A 56 7.14 -15.26 6.92
C ASN A 56 8.07 -15.36 5.70
N MET A 57 7.92 -14.49 4.69
CA MET A 57 8.88 -14.41 3.58
C MET A 57 10.27 -13.98 4.07
N TYR A 58 10.34 -12.97 4.94
CA TYR A 58 11.61 -12.52 5.53
C TYR A 58 12.24 -13.59 6.43
N ASP A 59 11.48 -14.26 7.29
CA ASP A 59 12.00 -15.27 8.20
C ASP A 59 12.58 -16.48 7.43
N LYS A 60 11.98 -16.83 6.29
CA LYS A 60 12.42 -17.96 5.45
C LYS A 60 13.54 -17.62 4.49
N HIS A 61 13.59 -16.39 3.99
CA HIS A 61 14.43 -16.03 2.85
C HIS A 61 15.26 -14.75 3.06
N GLY A 62 15.20 -14.14 4.25
CA GLY A 62 15.83 -12.86 4.54
C GLY A 62 17.37 -12.91 4.56
N GLU A 63 17.96 -14.09 4.79
CA GLU A 63 19.42 -14.28 4.65
C GLU A 63 19.86 -14.12 3.19
N ASP A 64 19.07 -14.67 2.25
CA ASP A 64 19.32 -14.55 0.82
C ASP A 64 18.92 -13.19 0.24
N PHE A 65 17.86 -12.62 0.79
CA PHE A 65 17.19 -11.42 0.30
C PHE A 65 16.95 -10.43 1.45
N PRO A 66 17.99 -9.77 1.97
CA PRO A 66 17.89 -8.86 3.11
C PRO A 66 16.95 -7.67 2.86
N ASP A 67 16.78 -7.26 1.59
CA ASP A 67 15.84 -6.20 1.18
C ASP A 67 14.39 -6.47 1.61
N LEU A 68 14.00 -7.74 1.77
CA LEU A 68 12.68 -8.12 2.31
C LEU A 68 12.41 -7.48 3.68
N GLY A 69 13.45 -7.26 4.49
CA GLY A 69 13.32 -6.59 5.78
C GLY A 69 12.87 -5.14 5.65
N THR A 70 13.35 -4.43 4.63
CA THR A 70 12.95 -3.04 4.33
C THR A 70 11.49 -2.99 3.93
N TYR A 71 11.05 -3.87 3.02
CA TYR A 71 9.65 -3.92 2.58
C TYR A 71 8.68 -4.31 3.71
N ASN A 72 9.07 -5.27 4.56
CA ASN A 72 8.28 -5.65 5.73
C ASN A 72 8.13 -4.49 6.72
N LYS A 73 9.21 -3.73 6.96
CA LYS A 73 9.18 -2.53 7.82
C LYS A 73 8.29 -1.44 7.22
N GLU A 74 8.41 -1.17 5.93
CA GLU A 74 7.58 -0.21 5.21
C GLU A 74 6.10 -0.55 5.34
N TRP A 75 5.73 -1.82 5.12
CA TRP A 75 4.35 -2.28 5.28
C TRP A 75 3.80 -2.11 6.70
N LYS A 76 4.60 -2.41 7.73
CA LYS A 76 4.22 -2.16 9.13
C LYS A 76 3.94 -0.68 9.37
N GLY A 77 4.71 0.22 8.76
CA GLY A 77 4.45 1.65 8.79
C GLY A 77 3.10 2.04 8.19
N TYR A 78 2.66 1.40 7.10
CA TYR A 78 1.31 1.63 6.55
C TYR A 78 0.20 1.18 7.50
N LYS A 79 0.38 0.06 8.21
CA LYS A 79 -0.57 -0.40 9.22
C LYS A 79 -0.67 0.58 10.40
N GLU A 80 0.45 1.13 10.84
CA GLU A 80 0.48 2.16 11.88
C GLU A 80 -0.24 3.44 11.43
N GLN A 81 0.01 3.88 10.19
CA GLN A 81 -0.69 5.03 9.60
C GLN A 81 -2.19 4.78 9.50
N TRP A 82 -2.62 3.60 9.05
CA TRP A 82 -4.02 3.19 9.02
C TRP A 82 -4.66 3.31 10.41
N THR A 83 -4.01 2.76 11.44
CA THR A 83 -4.51 2.81 12.82
C THR A 83 -4.66 4.25 13.31
N ALA A 84 -3.66 5.10 13.04
CA ALA A 84 -3.70 6.51 13.39
C ALA A 84 -4.80 7.27 12.64
N HIS A 85 -5.00 6.98 11.35
CA HIS A 85 -6.06 7.56 10.53
C HIS A 85 -7.44 7.14 11.00
N LEU A 86 -7.63 5.88 11.38
CA LEU A 86 -8.89 5.38 11.92
C LEU A 86 -9.25 6.06 13.25
N LEU A 87 -8.27 6.23 14.14
CA LEU A 87 -8.44 6.94 15.41
C LEU A 87 -8.80 8.42 15.18
N LEU A 88 -8.10 9.10 14.27
CA LEU A 88 -8.38 10.49 13.93
C LEU A 88 -9.77 10.63 13.30
N SER A 89 -10.11 9.75 12.36
CA SER A 89 -11.42 9.66 11.70
C SER A 89 -12.55 9.53 12.73
N ARG A 90 -12.38 8.68 13.74
CA ARG A 90 -13.31 8.55 14.87
C ARG A 90 -13.51 9.86 15.64
N ASN A 91 -12.42 10.56 15.94
CA ASN A 91 -12.46 11.81 16.70
C ASN A 91 -13.14 12.93 15.87
N ILE A 92 -12.83 13.03 14.58
CA ILE A 92 -13.48 13.98 13.66
C ILE A 92 -14.98 13.66 13.55
N ALA A 93 -15.35 12.39 13.45
CA ALA A 93 -16.76 12.00 13.40
C ALA A 93 -17.51 12.41 14.68
N SER A 94 -16.89 12.24 15.85
CA SER A 94 -17.46 12.65 17.14
C SER A 94 -17.65 14.18 17.21
N LYS A 95 -16.66 14.94 16.73
CA LYS A 95 -16.74 16.41 16.66
C LYS A 95 -17.85 16.86 15.72
N HIS A 96 -17.92 16.32 14.50
CA HIS A 96 -19.00 16.66 13.57
C HIS A 96 -20.38 16.26 14.07
N ALA A 97 -20.50 15.15 14.80
CA ALA A 97 -21.76 14.81 15.46
C ALA A 97 -22.17 15.88 16.48
N ALA A 98 -21.22 16.38 17.29
CA ALA A 98 -21.47 17.47 18.23
C ALA A 98 -21.82 18.78 17.50
N ASP A 99 -21.14 19.12 16.41
CA ASP A 99 -21.43 20.30 15.60
C ASP A 99 -22.84 20.25 15.01
N LEU A 100 -23.23 19.11 14.43
CA LEU A 100 -24.58 18.87 13.90
C LEU A 100 -25.64 18.90 14.99
N HIS A 101 -25.32 18.40 16.19
CA HIS A 101 -26.20 18.48 17.35
C HIS A 101 -26.42 19.93 17.80
N ARG A 102 -25.34 20.70 17.95
CA ARG A 102 -25.38 22.13 18.30
C ARG A 102 -26.16 22.91 17.25
N PHE A 103 -25.91 22.64 15.97
CA PHE A 103 -26.70 23.21 14.89
C PHE A 103 -28.19 22.95 15.04
N ASN A 104 -28.57 21.68 15.20
CA ASN A 104 -29.96 21.28 15.28
C ASN A 104 -30.70 21.82 16.52
N GLN A 105 -30.05 21.84 17.68
CA GLN A 105 -30.70 22.22 18.95
C GLN A 105 -30.62 23.69 19.27
N VAL A 106 -29.51 24.35 18.94
CA VAL A 106 -29.29 25.76 19.28
C VAL A 106 -29.75 26.62 18.13
N PHE A 107 -29.03 26.56 17.01
CA PHE A 107 -29.24 27.50 15.91
C PHE A 107 -30.60 27.35 15.24
N LEU A 108 -31.06 26.12 15.00
CA LEU A 108 -32.40 25.93 14.43
C LEU A 108 -33.53 26.32 15.38
N SER A 109 -33.35 26.18 16.70
CA SER A 109 -34.33 26.68 17.67
C SER A 109 -34.37 28.21 17.62
N MET A 110 -33.21 28.87 17.64
CA MET A 110 -33.13 30.33 17.60
C MET A 110 -33.81 30.90 16.35
N ILE A 111 -33.66 30.26 15.19
CA ILE A 111 -34.37 30.66 13.96
C ILE A 111 -35.90 30.51 14.09
N GLN A 112 -36.37 29.46 14.77
CA GLN A 112 -37.80 29.24 14.98
C GLN A 112 -38.41 30.26 15.95
N ASP A 113 -37.60 30.77 16.88
CA ASP A 113 -38.02 31.66 17.95
C ASP A 113 -37.90 33.16 17.60
N ILE A 114 -37.50 33.52 16.37
CA ILE A 114 -37.42 34.92 15.91
C ILE A 114 -38.82 35.57 15.97
N GLN A 115 -38.97 36.61 16.80
CA GLN A 115 -40.20 37.41 16.91
C GLN A 115 -39.97 38.88 16.54
N THR A 116 -38.74 39.36 16.68
CA THR A 116 -38.36 40.76 16.49
C THR A 116 -37.21 40.89 15.49
N ASP A 117 -36.99 42.12 15.01
CA ASP A 117 -35.84 42.44 14.16
C ASP A 117 -34.51 42.24 14.89
N GLN A 118 -34.46 42.45 16.22
CA GLN A 118 -33.26 42.20 17.02
C GLN A 118 -32.96 40.70 17.10
N ASP A 119 -33.97 39.85 17.35
CA ASP A 119 -33.78 38.39 17.36
C ASP A 119 -33.21 37.91 16.02
N ARG A 120 -33.65 38.51 14.91
CA ARG A 120 -33.11 38.23 13.58
C ARG A 120 -31.65 38.62 13.47
N GLU A 121 -31.26 39.82 13.92
CA GLU A 121 -29.87 40.28 13.88
C GLU A 121 -28.95 39.40 14.75
N ASP A 122 -29.40 39.02 15.94
CA ASP A 122 -28.65 38.14 16.84
C ASP A 122 -28.46 36.74 16.24
N VAL A 123 -29.51 36.18 15.62
CA VAL A 123 -29.42 34.90 14.89
C VAL A 123 -28.48 34.97 13.71
N ILE A 124 -28.46 36.06 12.95
CA ILE A 124 -27.50 36.28 11.85
C ILE A 124 -26.08 36.29 12.38
N ALA A 125 -25.83 37.01 13.47
CA ALA A 125 -24.51 37.11 14.05
C ALA A 125 -24.00 35.72 14.50
N GLU A 126 -24.83 34.97 15.22
CA GLU A 126 -24.50 33.64 15.75
C GLU A 126 -24.30 32.60 14.62
N LEU A 127 -25.21 32.53 13.63
CA LEU A 127 -25.03 31.67 12.44
C LEU A 127 -23.81 32.08 11.61
N GLY A 128 -23.51 33.37 11.56
CA GLY A 128 -22.36 33.93 10.88
C GLY A 128 -21.05 33.47 11.51
N GLU A 129 -20.95 33.45 12.85
CA GLU A 129 -19.81 32.92 13.57
C GLU A 129 -19.69 31.40 13.39
N PHE A 130 -20.79 30.65 13.50
CA PHE A 130 -20.78 29.21 13.24
C PHE A 130 -20.31 28.89 11.81
N ALA A 131 -20.77 29.64 10.81
CA ALA A 131 -20.36 29.46 9.41
C ALA A 131 -18.90 29.88 9.12
N LYS A 132 -18.19 30.50 10.07
CA LYS A 132 -16.76 30.79 10.00
C LYS A 132 -15.90 29.74 10.70
N GLU A 133 -16.50 28.85 11.48
CA GLU A 133 -15.76 27.76 12.11
C GLU A 133 -15.11 26.86 11.04
N ASP A 134 -13.92 26.37 11.39
CA ASP A 134 -13.16 25.50 10.50
C ASP A 134 -13.72 24.08 10.53
N HIS A 135 -14.26 23.65 9.39
CA HIS A 135 -14.71 22.28 9.17
C HIS A 135 -13.96 21.62 8.01
N THR A 136 -12.68 21.98 7.79
CA THR A 136 -11.83 21.38 6.75
C THR A 136 -11.28 19.99 7.12
N GLU A 137 -11.43 19.57 8.37
CA GLU A 137 -10.92 18.28 8.88
C GLU A 137 -11.42 17.07 8.09
N SER A 138 -12.65 17.12 7.56
CA SER A 138 -13.20 16.07 6.69
C SER A 138 -12.44 15.98 5.36
N ALA A 139 -12.05 17.11 4.76
CA ALA A 139 -11.24 17.14 3.55
C ALA A 139 -9.84 16.53 3.79
N ASP A 140 -9.21 16.91 4.90
CA ASP A 140 -7.90 16.39 5.30
C ASP A 140 -7.95 14.87 5.53
N MET A 141 -9.01 14.39 6.17
CA MET A 141 -9.19 12.95 6.40
C MET A 141 -9.38 12.18 5.09
N ALA A 142 -10.15 12.74 4.15
CA ALA A 142 -10.30 12.16 2.83
C ALA A 142 -8.95 12.03 2.09
N GLN A 143 -8.13 13.09 2.15
CA GLN A 143 -6.80 13.09 1.53
C GLN A 143 -5.86 12.07 2.15
N ARG A 144 -5.85 11.94 3.49
CA ARG A 144 -5.00 10.97 4.21
C ARG A 144 -5.27 9.52 3.78
N PHE A 145 -6.54 9.11 3.69
CA PHE A 145 -6.87 7.75 3.22
C PHE A 145 -6.50 7.54 1.74
N LYS A 146 -6.67 8.56 0.89
CA LYS A 146 -6.27 8.50 -0.53
C LYS A 146 -4.75 8.44 -0.69
N ALA A 147 -4.00 9.17 0.13
CA ALA A 147 -2.54 9.12 0.18
C ALA A 147 -2.05 7.73 0.60
N LEU A 148 -2.57 7.18 1.69
CA LEU A 148 -2.21 5.82 2.15
C LEU A 148 -2.49 4.76 1.08
N LYS A 149 -3.62 4.86 0.37
CA LYS A 149 -3.92 3.99 -0.78
C LYS A 149 -2.86 4.13 -1.88
N ALA A 150 -2.48 5.36 -2.22
CA ALA A 150 -1.48 5.62 -3.26
C ALA A 150 -0.10 5.06 -2.86
N ASP A 151 0.29 5.23 -1.60
CA ASP A 151 1.54 4.70 -1.06
C ASP A 151 1.59 3.17 -1.12
N ILE A 152 0.51 2.49 -0.71
CA ILE A 152 0.37 1.03 -0.83
C ILE A 152 0.42 0.58 -2.30
N GLY A 153 -0.22 1.32 -3.21
CA GLY A 153 -0.13 1.07 -4.65
C GLY A 153 1.30 1.21 -5.17
N GLY A 154 2.03 2.23 -4.71
CA GLY A 154 3.45 2.41 -5.03
C GLY A 154 4.33 1.30 -4.47
N PHE A 155 4.05 0.82 -3.26
CA PHE A 155 4.73 -0.33 -2.66
C PHE A 155 4.59 -1.59 -3.52
N LEU A 156 3.38 -1.92 -3.99
CA LEU A 156 3.14 -3.07 -4.87
C LEU A 156 4.04 -3.04 -6.10
N VAL A 157 4.04 -1.90 -6.81
CA VAL A 157 4.86 -1.71 -8.03
C VAL A 157 6.34 -1.88 -7.72
N ARG A 158 6.84 -1.26 -6.64
CA ARG A 158 8.25 -1.37 -6.25
C ARG A 158 8.64 -2.80 -5.87
N PHE A 159 7.78 -3.52 -5.15
CA PHE A 159 8.06 -4.90 -4.73
C PHE A 159 8.08 -5.86 -5.93
N GLU A 160 7.14 -5.71 -6.86
CA GLU A 160 7.12 -6.51 -8.10
C GLU A 160 8.33 -6.23 -8.97
N GLN A 161 8.70 -4.96 -9.13
CA GLN A 161 9.91 -4.58 -9.87
C GLN A 161 11.15 -5.20 -9.25
N TRP A 162 11.27 -5.15 -7.92
CA TRP A 162 12.39 -5.78 -7.20
C TRP A 162 12.47 -7.30 -7.45
N ILE A 163 11.34 -8.01 -7.43
CA ILE A 163 11.31 -9.45 -7.78
C ILE A 163 11.82 -9.66 -9.21
N GLN A 164 11.35 -8.86 -10.17
CA GLN A 164 11.74 -8.99 -11.58
C GLN A 164 13.23 -8.71 -11.81
N ASP A 165 13.74 -7.63 -11.23
CA ASP A 165 15.14 -7.22 -11.35
C ASP A 165 16.06 -8.25 -10.71
N THR A 166 15.71 -8.72 -9.50
CA THR A 166 16.47 -9.75 -8.80
C THR A 166 16.47 -11.06 -9.58
N GLY A 167 15.33 -11.45 -10.14
CA GLY A 167 15.22 -12.65 -10.96
C GLY A 167 16.06 -12.56 -12.25
N THR A 168 16.13 -11.39 -12.86
CA THR A 168 16.97 -11.13 -14.04
C THR A 168 18.45 -11.23 -13.69
N LYS A 169 18.87 -10.61 -12.58
CA LYS A 169 20.26 -10.69 -12.10
C LYS A 169 20.69 -12.13 -11.82
N LEU A 170 19.87 -12.90 -11.08
CA LEU A 170 20.18 -14.29 -10.77
C LEU A 170 20.24 -15.18 -12.03
N LYS A 171 19.41 -14.91 -13.05
CA LYS A 171 19.49 -15.64 -14.33
C LYS A 171 20.77 -15.34 -15.08
N GLN A 172 21.18 -14.08 -15.12
CA GLN A 172 22.44 -13.67 -15.74
C GLN A 172 23.64 -14.30 -15.01
N GLU A 173 23.65 -14.26 -13.68
CA GLU A 173 24.71 -14.86 -12.87
C GLU A 173 24.83 -16.38 -13.10
N ALA A 174 23.70 -17.10 -13.15
CA ALA A 174 23.69 -18.53 -13.46
C ALA A 174 24.24 -18.82 -14.87
N TYR A 175 23.90 -17.98 -15.86
CA TYR A 175 24.42 -18.11 -17.22
C TYR A 175 25.94 -17.90 -17.25
N ASP A 176 26.44 -16.85 -16.61
CA ASP A 176 27.88 -16.54 -16.58
C ASP A 176 28.68 -17.63 -15.86
N LEU A 177 28.17 -18.15 -14.75
CA LEU A 177 28.76 -19.29 -14.03
C LEU A 177 28.78 -20.55 -14.89
N SER A 178 27.70 -20.84 -15.62
CA SER A 178 27.64 -21.99 -16.52
C SER A 178 28.67 -21.89 -17.66
N GLN A 179 28.86 -20.69 -18.23
CA GLN A 179 29.89 -20.43 -19.23
C GLN A 179 31.31 -20.59 -18.65
N ALA A 180 31.54 -20.13 -17.42
CA ALA A 180 32.83 -20.28 -16.75
C ALA A 180 33.15 -21.75 -16.43
N ILE A 181 32.16 -22.53 -15.98
CA ILE A 181 32.26 -23.97 -15.73
C ILE A 181 32.66 -24.70 -17.02
N ASN A 182 31.94 -24.48 -18.12
CA ASN A 182 32.26 -25.13 -19.40
C ASN A 182 33.70 -24.85 -19.86
N LYS A 183 34.15 -23.59 -19.75
CA LYS A 183 35.53 -23.21 -20.09
C LYS A 183 36.58 -23.86 -19.17
N LEU A 184 36.27 -24.07 -17.90
CA LEU A 184 37.17 -24.76 -16.96
C LEU A 184 37.24 -26.25 -17.27
N GLU A 185 36.11 -26.89 -17.60
CA GLU A 185 36.05 -28.29 -18.01
C GLU A 185 36.86 -28.54 -19.29
N GLU A 186 36.75 -27.65 -20.29
CA GLU A 186 37.57 -27.69 -21.51
C GLU A 186 39.06 -27.59 -21.18
N LYS A 187 39.47 -26.64 -20.34
CA LYS A 187 40.89 -26.48 -19.93
C LYS A 187 41.42 -27.66 -19.12
N ILE A 188 40.61 -28.25 -18.24
CA ILE A 188 41.01 -29.44 -17.50
C ILE A 188 41.24 -30.61 -18.47
N LYS A 189 40.39 -30.75 -19.49
CA LYS A 189 40.56 -31.75 -20.54
C LYS A 189 41.86 -31.53 -21.33
N GLU A 190 42.15 -30.28 -21.74
CA GLU A 190 43.40 -29.93 -22.41
C GLU A 190 44.63 -30.27 -21.53
N LEU A 191 44.59 -29.91 -20.24
CA LEU A 191 45.66 -30.25 -19.29
C LEU A 191 45.81 -31.76 -19.10
N ASP A 192 44.71 -32.52 -19.04
CA ASP A 192 44.74 -33.98 -18.95
C ASP A 192 45.42 -34.59 -20.19
N GLU A 193 45.14 -34.08 -21.39
CA GLU A 193 45.82 -34.48 -22.63
C GLU A 193 47.33 -34.15 -22.59
N GLU A 194 47.71 -32.94 -22.15
CA GLU A 194 49.11 -32.53 -22.01
C GLU A 194 49.88 -33.36 -20.98
N ILE A 195 49.25 -33.69 -19.84
CA ILE A 195 49.83 -34.55 -18.79
C ILE A 195 50.13 -35.95 -19.34
N VAL A 196 49.22 -36.54 -20.13
CA VAL A 196 49.45 -37.85 -20.77
C VAL A 196 50.65 -37.77 -21.71
N MET A 197 50.72 -36.73 -22.56
CA MET A 197 51.83 -36.55 -23.49
C MET A 197 53.18 -36.35 -22.78
N ALA A 198 53.23 -35.51 -21.75
CA ALA A 198 54.43 -35.30 -20.93
C ALA A 198 54.89 -36.58 -20.22
N THR A 199 53.94 -37.38 -19.73
CA THR A 199 54.23 -38.68 -19.08
C THR A 199 54.82 -39.67 -20.08
N LEU A 200 54.27 -39.77 -21.29
CA LEU A 200 54.81 -40.61 -22.36
C LEU A 200 56.22 -40.19 -22.75
N ALA A 201 56.47 -38.88 -22.88
CA ALA A 201 57.79 -38.35 -23.18
C ALA A 201 58.83 -38.68 -22.09
N LEU A 202 58.45 -38.57 -20.82
CA LEU A 202 59.29 -38.94 -19.68
C LEU A 202 59.63 -40.44 -19.67
N LEU A 203 58.66 -41.31 -20.00
CA LEU A 203 58.90 -42.76 -20.10
C LEU A 203 59.83 -43.11 -21.27
N ALA A 204 59.64 -42.46 -22.42
CA ALA A 204 60.49 -42.66 -23.59
C ALA A 204 61.94 -42.21 -23.35
N SER A 205 62.15 -41.07 -22.68
CA SER A 205 63.49 -40.59 -22.33
C SER A 205 64.16 -41.48 -21.28
N ALA A 206 63.41 -41.99 -20.30
CA ALA A 206 63.91 -42.97 -19.34
C ALA A 206 64.34 -44.30 -20.00
N ALA A 207 63.60 -44.77 -21.00
CA ALA A 207 63.97 -45.96 -21.78
C ALA A 207 65.22 -45.73 -22.66
N ALA A 208 65.39 -44.53 -23.21
CA ALA A 208 66.57 -44.15 -23.99
C ALA A 208 67.83 -43.92 -23.12
N ALA A 209 67.67 -43.53 -21.85
CA ALA A 209 68.77 -43.30 -20.90
C ALA A 209 69.51 -44.59 -20.46
N GLY A 210 69.03 -45.78 -20.86
CA GLY A 210 69.77 -47.05 -20.75
C GLY A 210 71.10 -47.09 -21.52
N THR A 211 71.36 -46.11 -22.39
CA THR A 211 72.65 -45.89 -23.08
C THR A 211 73.31 -44.58 -22.62
N MET A 212 73.93 -44.59 -21.44
CA MET A 212 74.95 -43.69 -20.84
C MET A 212 75.00 -42.15 -21.08
N ILE A 213 74.03 -41.47 -21.72
CA ILE A 213 73.95 -40.00 -21.79
C ILE A 213 72.48 -39.56 -21.62
N GLY A 214 71.92 -39.52 -20.40
CA GLY A 214 70.48 -39.25 -20.22
C GLY A 214 70.03 -38.61 -18.90
N VAL A 215 70.94 -38.17 -18.03
CA VAL A 215 70.57 -37.69 -16.68
C VAL A 215 70.07 -36.23 -16.67
N ILE A 216 70.41 -35.41 -17.67
CA ILE A 216 70.00 -33.99 -17.73
C ILE A 216 68.56 -33.82 -18.28
N GLU A 217 68.11 -34.69 -19.18
CA GLU A 217 66.74 -34.61 -19.77
C GLU A 217 65.64 -35.05 -18.80
N LEU A 218 65.95 -35.93 -17.83
CA LEU A 218 65.02 -36.42 -16.81
C LEU A 218 64.57 -35.33 -15.82
N ILE A 219 65.43 -34.33 -15.55
CA ILE A 219 65.13 -33.22 -14.62
C ILE A 219 64.13 -32.24 -15.25
N VAL A 220 64.30 -31.91 -16.54
CA VAL A 220 63.44 -30.94 -17.23
C VAL A 220 62.03 -31.50 -17.42
N ALA A 221 61.90 -32.75 -17.88
CA ALA A 221 60.59 -33.38 -18.08
C ALA A 221 59.80 -33.56 -16.77
N GLY A 222 60.49 -33.81 -15.65
CA GLY A 222 59.86 -33.87 -14.32
C GLY A 222 59.28 -32.53 -13.85
N THR A 223 59.96 -31.42 -14.11
CA THR A 223 59.47 -30.08 -13.73
C THR A 223 58.24 -29.64 -14.52
N THR A 224 58.18 -29.94 -15.82
CA THR A 224 57.01 -29.64 -16.66
C THR A 224 55.78 -30.44 -16.22
N LEU A 225 55.94 -31.74 -15.96
CA LEU A 225 54.85 -32.59 -15.47
C LEU A 225 54.30 -32.10 -14.12
N ALA A 226 55.18 -31.70 -13.19
CA ALA A 226 54.77 -31.15 -11.90
C ALA A 226 53.97 -29.84 -12.06
N ALA A 227 54.40 -28.94 -12.95
CA ALA A 227 53.69 -27.69 -13.22
C ALA A 227 52.28 -27.93 -13.82
N LEU A 228 52.16 -28.89 -14.74
CA LEU A 228 50.87 -29.27 -15.33
C LEU A 228 49.91 -29.85 -14.28
N LEU A 229 50.41 -30.73 -13.39
CA LEU A 229 49.61 -31.30 -12.31
C LEU A 229 49.11 -30.23 -11.32
N ILE A 230 49.96 -29.26 -10.95
CA ILE A 230 49.58 -28.14 -10.09
C ILE A 230 48.47 -27.31 -10.75
N SER A 231 48.66 -26.92 -12.01
CA SER A 231 47.65 -26.17 -12.78
C SER A 231 46.31 -26.91 -12.84
N ARG A 232 46.33 -28.23 -13.08
CA ARG A 232 45.12 -29.06 -13.10
C ARG A 232 44.40 -29.07 -11.75
N ILE A 233 45.14 -29.17 -10.63
CA ILE A 233 44.56 -29.12 -9.28
C ILE A 233 43.90 -27.76 -9.04
N GLU A 234 44.58 -26.66 -9.36
CA GLU A 234 44.03 -25.30 -9.22
C GLU A 234 42.74 -25.13 -10.03
N LYS A 235 42.69 -25.60 -11.28
CA LYS A 235 41.49 -25.54 -12.12
C LYS A 235 40.36 -26.43 -11.60
N THR A 236 40.68 -27.58 -11.03
CA THR A 236 39.69 -28.48 -10.41
C THR A 236 39.06 -27.84 -9.17
N LEU A 237 39.87 -27.14 -8.35
CA LEU A 237 39.37 -26.39 -7.19
C LEU A 237 38.47 -25.23 -7.62
N ASP A 238 38.88 -24.46 -8.63
CA ASP A 238 38.07 -23.37 -9.19
C ASP A 238 36.75 -23.89 -9.77
N LEU A 239 36.78 -25.00 -10.53
CA LEU A 239 35.58 -25.65 -11.05
C LEU A 239 34.62 -26.07 -9.93
N SER A 240 35.14 -26.70 -8.87
CA SER A 240 34.33 -27.10 -7.72
C SER A 240 33.69 -25.90 -7.02
N GLN A 241 34.42 -24.80 -6.87
CA GLN A 241 33.87 -23.58 -6.29
C GLN A 241 32.78 -22.98 -7.20
N LYS A 242 33.00 -22.89 -8.52
CA LYS A 242 32.01 -22.37 -9.46
C LYS A 242 30.74 -23.22 -9.53
N GLN A 243 30.87 -24.53 -9.42
CA GLN A 243 29.72 -25.44 -9.32
C GLN A 243 28.91 -25.20 -8.03
N LYS A 244 29.58 -24.94 -6.89
CA LYS A 244 28.90 -24.54 -5.65
C LYS A 244 28.21 -23.19 -5.78
N ASP A 245 28.88 -22.19 -6.36
CA ASP A 245 28.32 -20.88 -6.62
C ASP A 245 27.04 -21.01 -7.49
N LEU A 246 27.09 -21.83 -8.55
CA LEU A 246 25.93 -22.07 -9.43
C LEU A 246 24.78 -22.77 -8.69
N ALA A 247 25.08 -23.74 -7.83
CA ALA A 247 24.07 -24.40 -7.01
C ALA A 247 23.40 -23.41 -6.03
N ASP A 248 24.16 -22.49 -5.44
CA ASP A 248 23.63 -21.44 -4.58
C ASP A 248 22.73 -20.46 -5.36
N VAL A 249 23.15 -20.01 -6.54
CA VAL A 249 22.32 -19.16 -7.41
C VAL A 249 21.01 -19.86 -7.80
N ASN A 250 21.07 -21.14 -8.16
CA ASN A 250 19.87 -21.92 -8.48
C ASN A 250 18.92 -22.05 -7.29
N ARG A 251 19.46 -22.25 -6.08
CA ARG A 251 18.68 -22.24 -4.83
C ARG A 251 18.00 -20.89 -4.60
N LYS A 252 18.73 -19.78 -4.79
CA LYS A 252 18.18 -18.42 -4.70
C LYS A 252 17.08 -18.17 -5.74
N GLN A 253 17.22 -18.66 -6.97
CA GLN A 253 16.16 -18.56 -7.98
C GLN A 253 14.88 -19.27 -7.53
N GLN A 254 14.99 -20.46 -6.93
CA GLN A 254 13.83 -21.19 -6.37
C GLN A 254 13.20 -20.43 -5.21
N ALA A 255 14.00 -19.90 -4.29
CA ALA A 255 13.52 -19.07 -3.18
C ALA A 255 12.80 -17.80 -3.68
N LEU A 256 13.34 -17.12 -4.70
CA LEU A 256 12.68 -15.96 -5.31
C LEU A 256 11.35 -16.32 -5.98
N ALA A 257 11.25 -17.48 -6.62
CA ALA A 257 9.99 -17.98 -7.16
C ALA A 257 8.95 -18.22 -6.05
N GLN A 258 9.36 -18.79 -4.91
CA GLN A 258 8.49 -18.97 -3.75
C GLN A 258 8.04 -17.63 -3.14
N ILE A 259 8.95 -16.65 -3.03
CA ILE A 259 8.63 -15.28 -2.61
C ILE A 259 7.57 -14.68 -3.53
N LYS A 260 7.76 -14.81 -4.85
CA LYS A 260 6.79 -14.31 -5.83
C LYS A 260 5.42 -14.95 -5.64
N THR A 261 5.35 -16.28 -5.54
CA THR A 261 4.08 -16.99 -5.33
C THR A 261 3.40 -16.58 -4.03
N GLN A 262 4.14 -16.46 -2.93
CA GLN A 262 3.60 -16.01 -1.64
C GLN A 262 3.06 -14.57 -1.75
N PHE A 263 3.83 -13.66 -2.34
CA PHE A 263 3.42 -12.28 -2.55
C PHE A 263 2.20 -12.14 -3.47
N ASP A 264 2.15 -12.91 -4.56
CA ASP A 264 0.97 -12.96 -5.44
C ASP A 264 -0.28 -13.40 -4.66
N GLY A 265 -0.13 -14.32 -3.70
CA GLY A 265 -1.19 -14.75 -2.80
C GLY A 265 -1.70 -13.66 -1.84
N LEU A 266 -0.90 -12.63 -1.56
CA LEU A 266 -1.28 -11.48 -0.71
C LEU A 266 -1.98 -10.36 -1.48
N LYS A 267 -1.90 -10.35 -2.82
CA LYS A 267 -2.50 -9.30 -3.66
C LYS A 267 -4.01 -9.11 -3.44
N PRO A 268 -4.83 -10.16 -3.25
CA PRO A 268 -6.25 -9.99 -2.95
C PRO A 268 -6.50 -9.17 -1.68
N ASP A 269 -5.74 -9.43 -0.61
CA ASP A 269 -5.84 -8.66 0.64
C ASP A 269 -5.40 -7.21 0.43
N ILE A 270 -4.31 -6.98 -0.31
CA ILE A 270 -3.84 -5.62 -0.62
C ILE A 270 -4.87 -4.86 -1.47
N ALA A 271 -5.49 -5.53 -2.45
CA ALA A 271 -6.54 -4.93 -3.27
C ALA A 271 -7.79 -4.60 -2.43
N LEU A 272 -8.16 -5.46 -1.47
CA LEU A 272 -9.23 -5.20 -0.52
C LEU A 272 -8.94 -3.96 0.31
N ILE A 273 -7.74 -3.86 0.91
CA ILE A 273 -7.30 -2.68 1.68
C ILE A 273 -7.42 -1.41 0.82
N CYS A 274 -6.84 -1.41 -0.38
CA CYS A 274 -6.89 -0.26 -1.29
C CYS A 274 -8.32 0.14 -1.69
N SER A 275 -9.21 -0.85 -1.90
CA SER A 275 -10.62 -0.60 -2.20
C SER A 275 -11.32 0.06 -1.01
N LYS A 276 -11.14 -0.46 0.21
CA LYS A 276 -11.76 0.11 1.41
C LYS A 276 -11.22 1.49 1.76
N LEU A 277 -9.91 1.71 1.65
CA LEU A 277 -9.31 3.04 1.85
C LEU A 277 -9.90 4.09 0.89
N ALA A 278 -10.18 3.71 -0.36
CA ALA A 278 -10.89 4.59 -1.29
C ALA A 278 -12.29 4.95 -0.77
N LEU A 279 -13.06 3.95 -0.31
CA LEU A 279 -14.40 4.16 0.25
C LEU A 279 -14.38 5.08 1.49
N PHE A 280 -13.41 4.91 2.40
CA PHE A 280 -13.20 5.83 3.52
C PHE A 280 -12.93 7.25 3.03
N GLY A 281 -12.05 7.40 2.04
CA GLY A 281 -11.75 8.70 1.45
C GLY A 281 -12.98 9.36 0.80
N ASP A 282 -13.84 8.58 0.15
CA ASP A 282 -15.04 9.09 -0.51
C ASP A 282 -16.15 9.46 0.47
N ILE A 283 -16.30 8.72 1.58
CA ILE A 283 -17.19 9.10 2.70
C ILE A 283 -16.80 10.47 3.23
N TRP A 284 -15.52 10.67 3.56
CA TRP A 284 -15.04 11.94 4.11
C TRP A 284 -15.15 13.10 3.12
N ALA A 285 -14.88 12.85 1.83
CA ALA A 285 -15.10 13.86 0.79
C ALA A 285 -16.58 14.22 0.63
N SER A 286 -17.49 13.25 0.80
CA SER A 286 -18.94 13.47 0.77
C SER A 286 -19.40 14.31 1.96
N ILE A 287 -18.95 13.98 3.17
CA ILE A 287 -19.24 14.77 4.40
C ILE A 287 -18.77 16.21 4.21
N GLN A 288 -17.53 16.42 3.71
CA GLN A 288 -17.04 17.76 3.40
C GLN A 288 -17.95 18.51 2.42
N GLY A 289 -18.36 17.84 1.32
CA GLY A 289 -19.23 18.43 0.32
C GLY A 289 -20.57 18.85 0.89
N GLN A 290 -21.16 18.02 1.75
CA GLN A 290 -22.41 18.32 2.46
C GLN A 290 -22.24 19.49 3.43
N THR A 291 -21.18 19.50 4.25
CA THR A 291 -20.88 20.61 5.18
C THR A 291 -20.68 21.93 4.44
N LEU A 292 -19.92 21.94 3.33
CA LEU A 292 -19.72 23.15 2.53
C LEU A 292 -21.01 23.64 1.87
N HIS A 293 -21.79 22.73 1.29
CA HIS A 293 -23.08 23.08 0.70
C HIS A 293 -24.00 23.70 1.75
N PHE A 294 -24.05 23.07 2.93
CA PHE A 294 -24.81 23.54 4.07
C PHE A 294 -24.35 24.92 4.56
N GLN A 295 -23.05 25.17 4.72
CA GLN A 295 -22.52 26.50 5.05
C GLN A 295 -22.90 27.56 4.00
N GLN A 296 -22.88 27.21 2.71
CA GLN A 296 -23.30 28.11 1.63
C GLN A 296 -24.80 28.43 1.69
N THR A 297 -25.64 27.42 1.97
CA THR A 297 -27.08 27.60 2.14
C THR A 297 -27.38 28.48 3.35
N LEU A 298 -26.68 28.29 4.48
CA LEU A 298 -26.78 29.20 5.63
C LEU A 298 -26.41 30.63 5.25
N ARG A 299 -25.31 30.84 4.52
CA ARG A 299 -24.90 32.19 4.07
C ARG A 299 -25.94 32.87 3.18
N ARG A 300 -26.53 32.15 2.23
CA ARG A 300 -27.60 32.70 1.36
C ARG A 300 -28.89 32.95 2.12
N GLY A 301 -29.24 32.06 3.03
CA GLY A 301 -30.44 32.17 3.86
C GLY A 301 -30.40 33.31 4.86
N MET A 302 -29.22 33.66 5.38
CA MET A 302 -29.02 34.87 6.20
C MET A 302 -29.37 36.17 5.45
N GLU A 303 -29.27 36.19 4.12
CA GLU A 303 -29.68 37.34 3.30
C GLU A 303 -31.22 37.41 3.14
N ALA A 304 -31.95 36.34 3.46
CA ALA A 304 -33.38 36.16 3.17
C ALA A 304 -34.20 35.64 4.38
N LEU A 305 -33.80 35.93 5.62
CA LEU A 305 -34.36 35.37 6.87
C LEU A 305 -35.88 35.54 7.10
N THR A 306 -36.56 36.39 6.33
CA THR A 306 -38.02 36.54 6.35
C THR A 306 -38.76 35.65 5.33
N ASP A 307 -38.03 34.89 4.50
CA ASP A 307 -38.60 34.06 3.44
C ASP A 307 -39.02 32.68 3.98
N SER A 308 -40.26 32.29 3.71
CA SER A 308 -40.79 30.94 3.96
C SER A 308 -39.89 29.84 3.37
N ARG A 309 -39.15 30.15 2.31
CA ARG A 309 -38.15 29.28 1.70
C ARG A 309 -36.98 28.97 2.64
N PHE A 310 -36.47 29.97 3.36
CA PHE A 310 -35.38 29.76 4.32
C PHE A 310 -35.81 28.78 5.42
N LYS A 311 -37.07 28.86 5.89
CA LYS A 311 -37.63 27.90 6.86
C LYS A 311 -37.68 26.47 6.30
N LYS A 312 -38.03 26.28 5.02
CA LYS A 312 -38.00 24.96 4.36
C LYS A 312 -36.58 24.43 4.16
N GLU A 313 -35.62 25.29 3.82
CA GLU A 313 -34.20 24.93 3.69
C GLU A 313 -33.61 24.51 5.05
N ILE A 314 -34.00 25.19 6.12
CA ILE A 314 -33.67 24.84 7.50
C ILE A 314 -34.31 23.50 7.92
N GLU A 315 -35.56 23.24 7.53
CA GLU A 315 -36.23 21.97 7.81
C GLU A 315 -35.56 20.79 7.07
N LEU A 316 -35.19 20.98 5.80
CA LEU A 316 -34.39 20.02 5.05
C LEU A 316 -33.03 19.76 5.72
N ALA A 317 -32.35 20.82 6.16
CA ALA A 317 -31.10 20.68 6.89
C ALA A 317 -31.27 19.89 8.20
N ARG A 318 -32.36 20.10 8.96
CA ARG A 318 -32.69 19.33 10.17
C ARG A 318 -32.88 17.84 9.87
N LYS A 319 -33.57 17.52 8.77
CA LYS A 319 -33.79 16.14 8.30
C LYS A 319 -32.52 15.46 7.81
N LEU A 320 -31.54 16.22 7.32
CA LEU A 320 -30.22 15.69 6.93
C LEU A 320 -29.26 15.54 8.13
N CYS A 321 -29.26 16.50 9.07
CA CYS A 321 -28.34 16.54 10.21
C CYS A 321 -28.56 15.36 11.18
N THR A 322 -29.82 14.98 11.42
CA THR A 322 -30.16 13.94 12.39
C THR A 322 -29.64 12.55 12.01
N PRO A 323 -29.92 12.01 10.81
CA PRO A 323 -29.38 10.73 10.40
C PRO A 323 -27.85 10.79 10.28
N LEU A 324 -27.28 11.87 9.73
CA LEU A 324 -25.82 12.04 9.62
C LEU A 324 -25.12 12.01 10.97
N ARG A 325 -25.64 12.76 11.97
CA ARG A 325 -25.15 12.74 13.35
C ARG A 325 -25.22 11.33 13.93
N ASN A 326 -26.38 10.68 13.87
CA ASN A 326 -26.56 9.34 14.44
C ASN A 326 -25.58 8.33 13.78
N GLY A 327 -25.36 8.46 12.48
CA GLY A 327 -24.37 7.65 11.76
C GLY A 327 -22.95 7.90 12.22
N LEU A 328 -22.55 9.15 12.46
CA LEU A 328 -21.22 9.50 12.96
C LEU A 328 -21.01 9.07 14.42
N GLU A 329 -22.04 9.12 15.27
CA GLU A 329 -22.00 8.61 16.65
C GLU A 329 -21.85 7.09 16.69
N ILE A 330 -22.60 6.36 15.86
CA ILE A 330 -22.47 4.90 15.73
C ILE A 330 -21.09 4.55 15.18
N TYR A 331 -20.62 5.25 14.14
CA TYR A 331 -19.28 5.10 13.58
C TYR A 331 -18.20 5.29 14.66
N ALA A 332 -18.31 6.37 15.44
CA ALA A 332 -17.37 6.67 16.51
C ALA A 332 -17.36 5.58 17.60
N THR A 333 -18.54 5.12 18.00
CA THR A 333 -18.73 4.12 19.05
C THR A 333 -18.23 2.74 18.63
N GLN A 334 -18.59 2.29 17.42
CA GLN A 334 -18.20 0.99 16.90
C GLN A 334 -16.69 0.89 16.71
N LEU A 335 -16.04 1.98 16.26
CA LEU A 335 -14.57 2.03 16.20
C LEU A 335 -13.92 2.16 17.58
N GLY A 336 -14.55 2.86 18.54
CA GLY A 336 -14.06 3.01 19.91
C GLY A 336 -14.03 1.70 20.70
N SER A 337 -14.93 0.76 20.40
CA SER A 337 -14.94 -0.57 21.03
C SER A 337 -13.79 -1.50 20.61
N ARG A 338 -12.95 -1.07 19.66
CA ARG A 338 -11.93 -1.90 19.00
C ARG A 338 -10.48 -1.43 19.22
N SER A 339 -10.29 -0.28 19.85
CA SER A 339 -8.97 0.25 20.28
C SER A 339 -8.64 -0.21 21.69
#